data_AF-A0A2S6WZ61-F1
#
_entry.id   AF-A0A2S6WZ61-F1
#
_cell.length_a   1.000
_cell.length_b   1.000
_cell.length_c   1.000
_cell.angle_alpha   90.00
_cell.angle_beta   90.00
_cell.angle_gamma   90.00
#
_symmetry.space_group_name_H-M   'P 1'
#
loop_
_entity.id
_entity.type
_entity.pdbx_description
1 polymer ?
#
loop_
_entity_poly.entity_id
_entity_poly.type
_entity_poly.pdbx_seq_one_letter_code
_entity_poly.pdbx_strand_id
1 'polypeptide(L)'
;MNKGYAVYCDADPYFYDAPHRTAPRTGTSRSRYAAASSPVPEGWQRHESGDWLALRPVDADLPAQGWKIHVSACLDNAETVLDRVWRYCVAGGTAFKFVPSRYLLHQRNAKYADRAGSGKFITVYPADEADFERLTGELSELLAGELGPHILSDLRIGDGPVHVRYGGFTRRDCYDADGQLRPAVTGRDGVLVPDLRGPVFRVPDWVDPPAFLRPHLDARAAVTMTGLPCTVESALHFSNGGGVYLARDTRTGERVVLKEARPHAGLAADGADAVTRLHRERRALERLSGLDCTPEVLDHLTVGEHHFLVLEYLDGKPLNTFFARRHPLIEADPGERRLAEYTAWALDVHARVERAVAQVHARGVVFNDLHLFNIMIRDDGSVALLDFEAAHDVDGPGRQIVANPGFVAPSDRRGVAVDRYALACLRLALFLPLTSLLAVDRRKAAHLADVVAEQFPVDRAFLDEAVDEITRGDGDPEPRRSAGPPAGRPAGPVAPVRPDDWPRSRDSMAAAIRACATPSRTDRLFPGDIAQFATTDSPESPGPWTVSATATAPSTSPNSSSTSPSTTWARTCTAAARASAWPWTRWPPPPVRTRSTRRRCAAPS
;
A
#
# COMPACT_ATOMS: atom_id res chain seq x y z
N MET A 1 -5.14 4.48 5.50
CA MET A 1 -5.00 3.12 4.95
C MET A 1 -3.61 2.62 5.33
N ASN A 2 -3.49 1.48 6.02
CA ASN A 2 -2.19 0.90 6.33
C ASN A 2 -1.57 0.43 5.01
N LYS A 3 -0.48 1.08 4.57
CA LYS A 3 0.15 0.91 3.25
C LYS A 3 0.59 -0.54 2.99
N GLY A 4 0.76 -1.35 4.04
CA GLY A 4 1.15 -2.75 3.95
C GLY A 4 0.09 -3.70 3.40
N TYR A 5 -1.20 -3.34 3.36
CA TYR A 5 -2.26 -4.28 2.93
C TYR A 5 -2.33 -4.48 1.41
N ALA A 6 -1.96 -3.47 0.62
CA ALA A 6 -2.15 -3.49 -0.83
C ALA A 6 -1.45 -4.68 -1.51
N VAL A 7 -0.24 -5.03 -1.06
CA VAL A 7 0.53 -6.15 -1.60
C VAL A 7 -0.16 -7.50 -1.38
N TYR A 8 -0.97 -7.64 -0.33
CA TYR A 8 -1.68 -8.87 0.00
C TYR A 8 -2.99 -9.02 -0.77
N CYS A 9 -3.46 -7.97 -1.47
CA CYS A 9 -4.64 -8.03 -2.33
C CYS A 9 -4.36 -8.67 -3.70
N ASP A 10 -3.09 -8.83 -4.07
CA ASP A 10 -2.71 -9.25 -5.43
C ASP A 10 -2.77 -10.77 -5.65
N ALA A 11 -2.62 -11.52 -4.56
CA ALA A 11 -2.51 -12.98 -4.59
C ALA A 11 -3.90 -13.65 -4.68
N ASP A 12 -4.94 -13.03 -4.12
CA ASP A 12 -6.33 -13.47 -4.21
C ASP A 12 -7.26 -12.26 -4.36
N PRO A 13 -8.24 -12.30 -5.30
CA PRO A 13 -9.10 -11.16 -5.62
C PRO A 13 -10.14 -10.82 -4.54
N TYR A 14 -10.36 -11.69 -3.55
CA TYR A 14 -11.38 -11.55 -2.51
C TYR A 14 -10.80 -11.51 -1.10
N PHE A 15 -9.65 -12.15 -0.87
CA PHE A 15 -9.04 -12.28 0.44
C PHE A 15 -7.58 -11.84 0.43
N TYR A 16 -7.09 -11.38 1.57
CA TYR A 16 -5.66 -11.14 1.73
C TYR A 16 -4.88 -12.47 1.68
N ASP A 17 -3.78 -12.50 0.92
CA ASP A 17 -2.85 -13.63 0.90
C ASP A 17 -1.40 -13.19 0.69
N ALA A 18 -0.45 -14.04 1.07
CA ALA A 18 0.95 -13.69 1.08
C ALA A 18 1.52 -13.55 -0.35
N PRO A 19 2.26 -12.46 -0.68
CA PRO A 19 2.72 -12.17 -2.03
C PRO A 19 3.58 -13.28 -2.65
N HIS A 20 4.43 -13.93 -1.86
CA HIS A 20 5.30 -15.03 -2.29
C HIS A 20 4.54 -16.31 -2.71
N ARG A 21 3.25 -16.44 -2.36
CA ARG A 21 2.41 -17.58 -2.77
C ARG A 21 1.76 -17.40 -4.14
N THR A 22 1.93 -16.24 -4.76
CA THR A 22 1.40 -15.97 -6.09
C THR A 22 2.02 -16.95 -7.08
N ALA A 23 1.22 -17.87 -7.63
CA ALA A 23 1.73 -18.84 -8.60
C ALA A 23 2.29 -18.12 -9.85
N PRO A 24 3.48 -18.49 -10.33
CA PRO A 24 3.98 -17.95 -11.59
C PRO A 24 3.04 -18.40 -12.71
N ARG A 25 2.37 -17.45 -13.35
CA ARG A 25 1.62 -17.72 -14.58
C ARG A 25 2.67 -17.89 -15.68
N THR A 26 2.65 -19.01 -16.38
CA THR A 26 3.52 -19.27 -17.53
C THR A 26 3.44 -18.09 -18.51
N GLY A 27 4.57 -17.42 -18.76
CA GLY A 27 4.68 -16.30 -19.70
C GLY A 27 4.35 -14.89 -19.18
N THR A 28 4.30 -14.63 -17.86
CA THR A 28 4.03 -13.27 -17.31
C THR A 28 5.19 -12.69 -16.49
N SER A 29 5.14 -11.38 -16.20
CA SER A 29 6.11 -10.63 -15.35
C SER A 29 6.24 -11.12 -13.90
N ARG A 30 5.57 -12.23 -13.55
CA ARG A 30 5.61 -12.90 -12.24
C ARG A 30 6.57 -14.10 -12.22
N SER A 31 7.41 -14.26 -13.24
CA SER A 31 8.41 -15.33 -13.29
C SER A 31 9.44 -15.21 -12.16
N ARG A 32 9.86 -16.35 -11.63
CA ARG A 32 11.04 -16.45 -10.77
C ARG A 32 12.30 -16.26 -11.63
N TYR A 33 13.35 -15.69 -11.04
CA TYR A 33 14.66 -15.60 -11.69
C TYR A 33 15.26 -16.99 -11.90
N ALA A 34 16.13 -17.17 -12.90
CA ALA A 34 16.74 -18.45 -13.22
C ALA A 34 17.52 -19.02 -12.02
N ALA A 35 18.25 -18.15 -11.30
CA ALA A 35 18.96 -18.51 -10.08
C ALA A 35 18.04 -19.10 -8.99
N ALA A 36 16.79 -18.63 -8.90
CA ALA A 36 15.82 -19.15 -7.92
C ALA A 36 15.33 -20.58 -8.23
N SER A 37 15.56 -21.07 -9.45
CA SER A 37 15.16 -22.41 -9.91
C SER A 37 16.37 -23.33 -10.15
N SER A 38 17.59 -22.80 -9.99
CA SER A 38 18.82 -23.55 -10.20
C SER A 38 19.02 -24.60 -9.09
N PRO A 39 19.66 -25.75 -9.41
CA PRO A 39 20.06 -26.73 -8.40
C PRO A 39 20.93 -26.08 -7.33
N VAL A 40 20.77 -26.53 -6.08
CA VAL A 40 21.64 -26.09 -4.99
C VAL A 40 23.04 -26.68 -5.21
N PRO A 41 24.11 -25.87 -5.19
CA PRO A 41 25.48 -26.39 -5.33
C PRO A 41 25.83 -27.42 -4.25
N GLU A 42 26.77 -28.32 -4.57
CA GLU A 42 27.27 -29.29 -3.59
C GLU A 42 27.91 -28.57 -2.39
N GLY A 43 27.62 -29.02 -1.16
CA GLY A 43 28.08 -28.37 0.06
C GLY A 43 27.29 -27.12 0.46
N TRP A 44 26.20 -26.79 -0.24
CA TRP A 44 25.32 -25.67 0.08
C TRP A 44 23.92 -26.14 0.52
N GLN A 45 23.23 -25.26 1.22
CA GLN A 45 21.82 -25.43 1.58
C GLN A 45 21.00 -24.21 1.16
N ARG A 46 19.72 -24.44 0.89
CA ARG A 46 18.74 -23.43 0.49
C ARG A 46 17.61 -23.34 1.50
N HIS A 47 17.16 -22.12 1.78
CA HIS A 47 15.98 -21.86 2.60
C HIS A 47 15.11 -20.77 1.97
N GLU A 48 13.79 -20.95 1.95
CA GLU A 48 12.84 -19.90 1.54
C GLU A 48 12.03 -19.45 2.76
N SER A 49 12.00 -18.14 3.00
CA SER A 49 11.22 -17.53 4.07
C SER A 49 10.62 -16.22 3.58
N GLY A 50 9.30 -16.11 3.63
CA GLY A 50 8.57 -14.97 3.10
C GLY A 50 8.97 -14.66 1.65
N ASP A 51 9.43 -13.43 1.40
CA ASP A 51 9.79 -12.96 0.07
C ASP A 51 11.27 -13.23 -0.31
N TRP A 52 11.99 -14.05 0.46
CA TRP A 52 13.42 -14.29 0.30
C TRP A 52 13.77 -15.75 0.05
N LEU A 53 14.78 -15.94 -0.79
CA LEU A 53 15.50 -17.21 -0.94
C LEU A 53 16.94 -17.00 -0.49
N ALA A 54 17.39 -17.81 0.47
CA ALA A 54 18.74 -17.77 1.02
C ALA A 54 19.56 -19.00 0.59
N LEU A 55 20.85 -18.79 0.35
CA LEU A 55 21.86 -19.81 0.15
C LEU A 55 23.02 -19.60 1.11
N ARG A 56 23.53 -20.70 1.68
CA ARG A 56 24.79 -20.71 2.43
C ARG A 56 25.52 -22.04 2.28
N PRO A 57 26.85 -22.06 2.48
CA PRO A 57 27.57 -23.30 2.74
C PRO A 57 26.98 -24.03 3.97
N VAL A 58 27.05 -25.36 3.98
CA VAL A 58 26.58 -26.19 5.11
C VAL A 58 27.32 -25.85 6.39
N ASP A 59 28.64 -25.64 6.28
CA ASP A 59 29.55 -25.39 7.41
C ASP A 59 29.81 -23.90 7.68
N ALA A 60 28.98 -23.01 7.11
CA ALA A 60 29.14 -21.58 7.33
C ALA A 60 28.83 -21.20 8.78
N ASP A 61 29.85 -20.70 9.48
CA ASP A 61 29.72 -20.04 10.77
C ASP A 61 29.64 -18.52 10.56
N LEU A 62 28.49 -17.94 10.87
CA LEU A 62 28.22 -16.52 10.68
C LEU A 62 28.07 -15.83 12.03
N PRO A 63 28.60 -14.61 12.19
CA PRO A 63 28.41 -13.85 13.43
C PRO A 63 26.93 -13.56 13.64
N ALA A 64 26.51 -13.34 14.90
CA ALA A 64 25.11 -13.03 15.20
C ALA A 64 24.68 -11.64 14.69
N GLN A 65 25.63 -10.74 14.43
CA GLN A 65 25.44 -9.40 13.89
C GLN A 65 26.73 -8.90 13.23
N GLY A 66 26.62 -7.90 12.35
CA GLY A 66 27.78 -7.31 11.69
C GLY A 66 27.37 -6.39 10.55
N TRP A 67 28.35 -6.02 9.73
CA TRP A 67 28.11 -5.33 8.47
C TRP A 67 27.56 -6.30 7.43
N LYS A 68 26.49 -5.89 6.74
CA LYS A 68 25.91 -6.60 5.60
C LYS A 68 26.02 -5.74 4.37
N ILE A 69 26.14 -6.41 3.23
CA ILE A 69 26.18 -5.77 1.93
C ILE A 69 24.82 -5.99 1.26
N HIS A 70 24.17 -4.91 0.85
CA HIS A 70 22.94 -4.95 0.08
C HIS A 70 23.21 -4.49 -1.35
N VAL A 71 22.65 -5.22 -2.31
CA VAL A 71 22.68 -4.85 -3.72
C VAL A 71 21.26 -4.50 -4.13
N SER A 72 21.09 -3.36 -4.78
CA SER A 72 19.84 -2.99 -5.46
C SER A 72 19.90 -3.31 -6.95
N ALA A 73 18.76 -3.34 -7.62
CA ALA A 73 18.69 -3.51 -9.07
C ALA A 73 17.41 -2.89 -9.61
N CYS A 74 17.48 -2.43 -10.86
CA CYS A 74 16.29 -2.15 -11.66
C CYS A 74 15.66 -3.48 -12.13
N LEU A 75 14.39 -3.44 -12.54
CA LEU A 75 13.73 -4.67 -12.96
C LEU A 75 14.34 -5.26 -14.24
N ASP A 76 14.85 -4.43 -15.13
CA ASP A 76 15.47 -4.81 -16.41
C ASP A 76 16.87 -5.43 -16.27
N ASN A 77 17.66 -5.02 -15.27
CA ASN A 77 18.98 -5.61 -15.02
C ASN A 77 19.03 -6.64 -13.86
N ALA A 78 17.94 -6.84 -13.12
CA ALA A 78 17.90 -7.74 -11.96
C ALA A 78 18.38 -9.17 -12.24
N GLU A 79 18.05 -9.76 -13.39
CA GLU A 79 18.51 -11.12 -13.75
C GLU A 79 20.04 -11.15 -13.88
N THR A 80 20.62 -10.20 -14.61
CA THR A 80 22.07 -10.09 -14.85
C THR A 80 22.83 -9.80 -13.55
N VAL A 81 22.33 -8.88 -12.73
CA VAL A 81 22.93 -8.53 -11.43
C VAL A 81 22.92 -9.75 -10.50
N LEU A 82 21.78 -10.45 -10.41
CA LEU A 82 21.66 -11.65 -9.57
C LEU A 82 22.60 -12.76 -10.03
N ASP A 83 22.68 -12.99 -11.33
CA ASP A 83 23.56 -14.01 -11.91
C ASP A 83 25.05 -13.75 -11.60
N ARG A 84 25.51 -12.49 -11.70
CA ARG A 84 26.89 -12.11 -11.33
C ARG A 84 27.16 -12.29 -9.83
N VAL A 85 26.28 -11.76 -8.98
CA VAL A 85 26.45 -11.86 -7.52
C VAL A 85 26.35 -13.32 -7.05
N TRP A 86 25.42 -14.10 -7.62
CA TRP A 86 25.29 -15.52 -7.34
C TRP A 86 26.59 -16.26 -7.63
N ARG A 87 27.15 -16.13 -8.85
CA ARG A 87 28.39 -16.84 -9.21
C ARG A 87 29.54 -16.43 -8.30
N TYR A 88 29.66 -15.14 -8.02
CA TYR A 88 30.70 -14.61 -7.15
C TYR A 88 30.58 -15.17 -5.71
N CYS A 89 29.40 -15.10 -5.09
CA CYS A 89 29.18 -15.61 -3.74
C CYS A 89 29.34 -17.13 -3.66
N VAL A 90 28.87 -17.88 -4.67
CA VAL A 90 29.01 -19.34 -4.70
C VAL A 90 30.48 -19.75 -4.85
N ALA A 91 31.23 -19.10 -5.74
CA ALA A 91 32.66 -19.36 -5.91
C ALA A 91 33.47 -18.99 -4.64
N GLY A 92 33.08 -17.92 -3.96
CA GLY A 92 33.73 -17.42 -2.74
C GLY A 92 33.22 -18.03 -1.42
N GLY A 93 32.31 -19.01 -1.45
CA GLY A 93 31.78 -19.61 -0.21
C GLY A 93 30.98 -18.65 0.67
N THR A 94 30.46 -17.54 0.14
CA THR A 94 29.84 -16.47 0.93
C THR A 94 28.33 -16.64 1.01
N ALA A 95 27.75 -16.62 2.22
CA ALA A 95 26.31 -16.73 2.40
C ALA A 95 25.58 -15.48 1.87
N PHE A 96 24.43 -15.67 1.23
CA PHE A 96 23.62 -14.58 0.67
C PHE A 96 22.14 -14.95 0.58
N LYS A 97 21.27 -13.93 0.48
CA LYS A 97 19.85 -14.10 0.17
C LYS A 97 19.42 -13.10 -0.88
N PHE A 98 18.37 -13.42 -1.63
CA PHE A 98 17.82 -12.53 -2.65
C PHE A 98 16.31 -12.70 -2.82
N VAL A 99 15.69 -11.72 -3.46
CA VAL A 99 14.27 -11.75 -3.82
C VAL A 99 14.07 -12.67 -5.03
N PRO A 100 13.27 -13.75 -4.96
CA PRO A 100 13.34 -14.81 -5.96
C PRO A 100 12.55 -14.53 -7.26
N SER A 101 11.81 -13.42 -7.36
CA SER A 101 11.02 -13.10 -8.56
C SER A 101 10.98 -11.61 -8.88
N ARG A 102 10.75 -11.32 -10.17
CA ARG A 102 10.55 -9.95 -10.68
C ARG A 102 9.37 -9.25 -10.01
N TYR A 103 8.28 -9.98 -9.78
CA TYR A 103 7.08 -9.46 -9.13
C TYR A 103 7.36 -9.02 -7.69
N LEU A 104 8.05 -9.86 -6.89
CA LEU A 104 8.40 -9.49 -5.53
C LEU A 104 9.36 -8.30 -5.48
N LEU A 105 10.32 -8.21 -6.42
CA LEU A 105 11.21 -7.05 -6.50
C LEU A 105 10.43 -5.77 -6.84
N HIS A 106 9.48 -5.85 -7.78
CA HIS A 106 8.60 -4.73 -8.11
C HIS A 106 7.82 -4.24 -6.88
N GLN A 107 7.18 -5.16 -6.15
CA GLN A 107 6.39 -4.80 -4.96
C GLN A 107 7.25 -4.16 -3.85
N ARG A 108 8.48 -4.65 -3.67
CA ARG A 108 9.43 -4.08 -2.70
C ARG A 108 9.90 -2.68 -3.08
N ASN A 109 9.82 -2.33 -4.35
CA ASN A 109 10.21 -1.02 -4.86
C ASN A 109 9.03 -0.14 -5.29
N ALA A 110 7.78 -0.58 -5.05
CA ALA A 110 6.58 0.16 -5.42
C ALA A 110 6.46 1.52 -4.71
N LYS A 111 5.65 2.45 -5.24
CA LYS A 111 5.45 3.81 -4.69
C LYS A 111 5.19 3.83 -3.18
N TYR A 112 4.37 2.90 -2.68
CA TYR A 112 3.98 2.82 -1.27
C TYR A 112 4.62 1.66 -0.50
N ALA A 113 5.67 1.06 -1.06
CA ALA A 113 6.45 0.04 -0.37
C ALA A 113 7.05 0.58 0.94
N ASP A 114 7.36 -0.33 1.86
CA ASP A 114 8.11 0.04 3.06
C ASP A 114 9.45 0.67 2.67
N ARG A 115 9.69 1.88 3.20
CA ARG A 115 10.85 2.71 2.83
C ARG A 115 12.15 2.19 3.42
N ALA A 116 12.11 1.43 4.51
CA ALA A 116 13.32 0.90 5.14
C ALA A 116 13.87 -0.31 4.36
N GLY A 117 12.99 -1.17 3.85
CA GLY A 117 13.34 -2.32 3.03
C GLY A 117 13.41 -2.08 1.52
N SER A 118 13.01 -0.91 1.02
CA SER A 118 12.88 -0.67 -0.42
C SER A 118 14.22 -0.71 -1.17
N GLY A 119 14.17 -1.14 -2.43
CA GLY A 119 15.35 -1.30 -3.29
C GLY A 119 16.25 -2.50 -2.96
N LYS A 120 16.18 -3.06 -1.74
CA LYS A 120 16.97 -4.24 -1.34
C LYS A 120 16.56 -5.46 -2.16
N PHE A 121 17.48 -5.90 -3.02
CA PHE A 121 17.30 -7.05 -3.90
C PHE A 121 18.11 -8.26 -3.43
N ILE A 122 19.40 -8.08 -3.14
CA ILE A 122 20.31 -9.12 -2.64
C ILE A 122 20.94 -8.64 -1.32
N THR A 123 21.14 -9.54 -0.38
CA THR A 123 21.92 -9.32 0.84
C THR A 123 23.03 -10.36 0.92
N VAL A 124 24.27 -9.91 1.03
CA VAL A 124 25.46 -10.74 1.22
C VAL A 124 25.93 -10.60 2.67
N TYR A 125 26.36 -11.72 3.27
CA TYR A 125 26.74 -11.83 4.67
C TYR A 125 28.24 -12.16 4.81
N PRO A 126 29.09 -11.14 5.01
CA PRO A 126 30.49 -11.33 5.37
C PRO A 126 30.66 -12.09 6.69
N ALA A 127 31.73 -12.90 6.80
CA ALA A 127 32.03 -13.62 8.04
C ALA A 127 32.64 -12.70 9.11
N ASP A 128 33.48 -11.75 8.70
CA ASP A 128 34.14 -10.78 9.56
C ASP A 128 34.36 -9.43 8.84
N GLU A 129 35.09 -8.51 9.50
CA GLU A 129 35.35 -7.16 8.97
C GLU A 129 36.32 -7.17 7.77
N ALA A 130 37.29 -8.08 7.73
CA ALA A 130 38.24 -8.19 6.62
C ALA A 130 37.54 -8.72 5.36
N ASP A 131 36.69 -9.74 5.53
CA ASP A 131 35.80 -10.22 4.47
C ASP A 131 34.81 -9.13 4.04
N PHE A 132 34.28 -8.34 4.98
CA PHE A 132 33.38 -7.23 4.66
C PHE A 132 34.03 -6.19 3.76
N GLU A 133 35.24 -5.72 4.09
CA GLU A 133 35.99 -4.77 3.26
C GLU A 133 36.25 -5.32 1.86
N ARG A 134 36.81 -6.54 1.81
CA ARG A 134 37.13 -7.22 0.54
C ARG A 134 35.89 -7.43 -0.32
N LEU A 135 34.84 -8.05 0.21
CA LEU A 135 33.60 -8.32 -0.52
C LEU A 135 32.93 -7.03 -1.00
N THR A 136 32.97 -5.95 -0.20
CA THR A 136 32.39 -4.66 -0.59
C THR A 136 33.11 -4.06 -1.79
N GLY A 137 34.45 -4.06 -1.77
CA GLY A 137 35.27 -3.58 -2.88
C GLY A 137 35.06 -4.40 -4.15
N GLU A 138 35.23 -5.72 -4.07
CA GLU A 138 35.09 -6.63 -5.21
C GLU A 138 33.67 -6.60 -5.82
N LEU A 139 32.61 -6.53 -4.99
CA LEU A 139 31.24 -6.40 -5.49
C LEU A 139 30.98 -5.03 -6.12
N SER A 140 31.59 -3.96 -5.60
CA SER A 140 31.49 -2.61 -6.18
C SER A 140 32.12 -2.57 -7.58
N GLU A 141 33.29 -3.19 -7.75
CA GLU A 141 33.95 -3.34 -9.04
C GLU A 141 33.16 -4.24 -10.01
N LEU A 142 32.67 -5.39 -9.53
CA LEU A 142 31.90 -6.35 -10.32
C LEU A 142 30.61 -5.75 -10.89
N LEU A 143 30.00 -4.82 -10.14
CA LEU A 143 28.72 -4.19 -10.48
C LEU A 143 28.87 -2.74 -10.93
N ALA A 144 30.08 -2.31 -11.28
CA ALA A 144 30.33 -0.97 -11.79
C ALA A 144 29.47 -0.67 -13.03
N GLY A 145 28.75 0.45 -13.01
CA GLY A 145 27.86 0.88 -14.09
C GLY A 145 26.46 0.25 -14.09
N GLU A 146 26.18 -0.71 -13.20
CA GLU A 146 24.82 -1.24 -13.03
C GLU A 146 23.91 -0.22 -12.34
N LEU A 147 22.66 -0.13 -12.78
CA LEU A 147 21.67 0.79 -12.21
C LEU A 147 20.85 0.13 -11.10
N GLY A 148 20.46 0.91 -10.11
CA GLY A 148 19.56 0.47 -9.05
C GLY A 148 19.04 1.64 -8.22
N PRO A 149 17.89 1.48 -7.55
CA PRO A 149 17.40 2.51 -6.62
C PRO A 149 18.36 2.67 -5.44
N HIS A 150 18.44 3.90 -4.92
CA HIS A 150 19.14 4.19 -3.67
C HIS A 150 18.40 3.57 -2.48
N ILE A 151 19.13 2.84 -1.62
CA ILE A 151 18.58 2.22 -0.41
C ILE A 151 18.71 3.20 0.76
N LEU A 152 17.60 3.83 1.15
CA LEU A 152 17.58 4.91 2.15
C LEU A 152 18.17 4.54 3.53
N SER A 153 18.04 3.27 3.92
CA SER A 153 18.48 2.77 5.22
C SER A 153 19.96 2.36 5.26
N ASP A 154 20.68 2.47 4.14
CA ASP A 154 22.02 1.95 3.95
C ASP A 154 22.97 3.04 3.39
N LEU A 155 24.29 2.84 3.55
CA LEU A 155 25.32 3.70 2.98
C LEU A 155 25.68 3.19 1.57
N ARG A 156 25.53 4.02 0.53
CA ARG A 156 25.94 3.67 -0.84
C ARG A 156 27.47 3.66 -0.97
N ILE A 157 28.00 2.67 -1.69
CA ILE A 157 29.42 2.50 -1.98
C ILE A 157 29.69 2.93 -3.42
N GLY A 158 30.39 4.07 -3.56
CA GLY A 158 30.59 4.73 -4.85
C GLY A 158 29.26 5.11 -5.51
N ASP A 159 29.21 4.99 -6.84
CA ASP A 159 28.01 5.27 -7.64
C ASP A 159 27.26 3.99 -8.05
N GLY A 160 27.72 2.83 -7.61
CA GLY A 160 27.12 1.54 -7.96
C GLY A 160 25.86 1.20 -7.15
N PRO A 161 25.26 0.02 -7.40
CA PRO A 161 24.09 -0.47 -6.67
C PRO A 161 24.43 -1.11 -5.30
N VAL A 162 25.70 -1.03 -4.87
CA VAL A 162 26.20 -1.64 -3.64
C VAL A 162 26.02 -0.68 -2.47
N HIS A 163 25.43 -1.20 -1.40
CA HIS A 163 25.15 -0.46 -0.18
C HIS A 163 25.53 -1.30 1.04
N VAL A 164 25.82 -0.66 2.18
CA VAL A 164 26.20 -1.34 3.42
C VAL A 164 25.41 -0.86 4.61
N ARG A 165 25.14 -1.78 5.54
CA ARG A 165 24.47 -1.48 6.81
C ARG A 165 24.90 -2.46 7.90
N TYR A 166 25.06 -1.95 9.12
CA TYR A 166 25.24 -2.78 10.31
C TYR A 166 23.90 -3.29 10.85
N GLY A 167 23.81 -4.57 11.24
CA GLY A 167 22.61 -5.13 11.86
C GLY A 167 22.70 -6.61 12.20
N GLY A 168 21.64 -7.16 12.79
CA GLY A 168 21.60 -8.55 13.27
C GLY A 168 21.54 -9.57 12.13
N PHE A 169 22.41 -10.57 12.12
CA PHE A 169 22.43 -11.67 11.16
C PHE A 169 21.49 -12.80 11.57
N THR A 170 21.32 -13.02 12.88
CA THR A 170 20.47 -14.06 13.45
C THR A 170 19.35 -13.46 14.26
N ARG A 171 18.18 -14.12 14.27
CA ARG A 171 17.00 -13.57 14.92
C ARG A 171 17.10 -13.52 16.43
N ARG A 172 17.02 -12.29 16.92
CA ARG A 172 17.01 -11.89 18.32
C ARG A 172 16.01 -10.76 18.42
N ASP A 173 15.13 -10.86 19.40
CA ASP A 173 14.09 -9.87 19.63
C ASP A 173 14.23 -9.34 21.08
N CYS A 174 13.97 -8.06 21.28
CA CYS A 174 13.87 -7.41 22.59
C CYS A 174 12.65 -6.50 22.62
N TYR A 175 12.18 -6.13 23.80
CA TYR A 175 11.12 -5.12 23.92
C TYR A 175 11.72 -3.72 23.85
N ASP A 176 11.11 -2.82 23.09
CA ASP A 176 11.46 -1.40 23.13
C ASP A 176 10.83 -0.69 24.36
N ALA A 177 11.09 0.61 24.49
CA ALA A 177 10.58 1.42 25.61
C ALA A 177 9.04 1.46 25.68
N ASP A 178 8.35 1.18 24.57
CA ASP A 178 6.90 1.14 24.46
C ASP A 178 6.34 -0.29 24.66
N GLY A 179 7.19 -1.24 25.05
CA GLY A 179 6.84 -2.65 25.25
C GLY A 179 6.54 -3.40 23.95
N GLN A 180 6.94 -2.87 22.79
CA GLN A 180 6.77 -3.54 21.51
C GLN A 180 7.96 -4.48 21.25
N LEU A 181 7.67 -5.70 20.79
CA LEU A 181 8.71 -6.64 20.40
C LEU A 181 9.40 -6.15 19.12
N ARG A 182 10.71 -5.94 19.17
CA ARG A 182 11.55 -5.45 18.08
C ARG A 182 12.71 -6.39 17.83
N PRO A 183 13.15 -6.54 16.57
CA PRO A 183 14.45 -7.13 16.26
C PRO A 183 15.57 -6.40 16.99
N ALA A 184 16.60 -7.13 17.41
CA ALA A 184 17.64 -6.63 18.29
C ALA A 184 19.06 -6.94 17.80
N VAL A 185 19.99 -6.07 18.19
CA VAL A 185 21.44 -6.29 18.14
C VAL A 185 22.00 -6.25 19.56
N THR A 186 23.16 -6.85 19.75
CA THR A 186 23.91 -6.81 21.00
C THR A 186 24.70 -5.51 21.08
N GLY A 187 24.47 -4.75 22.16
CA GLY A 187 25.19 -3.54 22.52
C GLY A 187 26.57 -3.82 23.12
N ARG A 188 27.29 -2.75 23.47
CA ARG A 188 28.65 -2.82 24.02
C ARG A 188 28.78 -3.64 25.31
N ASP A 189 27.72 -3.65 26.11
CA ASP A 189 27.61 -4.34 27.40
C ASP A 189 27.08 -5.78 27.28
N GLY A 190 26.83 -6.25 26.06
CA GLY A 190 26.24 -7.56 25.81
C GLY A 190 24.70 -7.59 25.87
N VAL A 191 24.05 -6.46 26.17
CA VAL A 191 22.59 -6.38 26.28
C VAL A 191 21.95 -6.22 24.89
N LEU A 192 20.80 -6.86 24.70
CA LEU A 192 20.02 -6.68 23.47
C LEU A 192 19.35 -5.31 23.44
N VAL A 193 19.59 -4.57 22.37
CA VAL A 193 18.97 -3.27 22.10
C VAL A 193 18.26 -3.30 20.74
N PRO A 194 17.20 -2.50 20.55
CA PRO A 194 16.46 -2.50 19.29
C PRO A 194 17.36 -2.16 18.09
N ASP A 195 17.32 -3.00 17.05
CA ASP A 195 17.90 -2.72 15.75
C ASP A 195 16.99 -1.70 15.03
N LEU A 196 17.34 -0.42 15.16
CA LEU A 196 16.53 0.68 14.62
C LEU A 196 16.54 0.68 13.09
N ARG A 197 15.36 0.42 12.54
CA ARG A 197 15.10 0.06 11.15
C ARG A 197 14.31 1.15 10.42
N GLY A 198 14.90 2.33 10.36
CA GLY A 198 14.30 3.50 9.70
C GLY A 198 14.75 3.68 8.25
N PRO A 199 14.06 4.53 7.46
CA PRO A 199 14.47 4.91 6.11
C PRO A 199 15.61 5.95 6.13
N VAL A 200 16.59 5.75 7.02
CA VAL A 200 17.75 6.61 7.20
C VAL A 200 18.91 5.72 7.65
N PHE A 201 20.05 5.85 6.98
CA PHE A 201 21.29 5.20 7.40
C PHE A 201 21.67 5.59 8.84
N ARG A 202 21.94 4.57 9.66
CA ARG A 202 22.41 4.70 11.05
C ARG A 202 23.47 3.67 11.32
N VAL A 203 24.52 4.10 12.02
CA VAL A 203 25.50 3.22 12.64
C VAL A 203 25.25 3.27 14.14
N PRO A 204 25.18 2.13 14.85
CA PRO A 204 25.08 2.15 16.31
C PRO A 204 26.28 2.87 16.94
N ASP A 205 26.05 3.64 18.01
CA ASP A 205 27.06 4.52 18.61
C ASP A 205 28.30 3.79 19.15
N TRP A 206 28.20 2.47 19.38
CA TRP A 206 29.31 1.62 19.84
C TRP A 206 30.04 0.88 18.71
N VAL A 207 29.65 1.11 17.45
CA VAL A 207 30.28 0.52 16.27
C VAL A 207 31.09 1.60 15.56
N ASP A 208 32.41 1.43 15.54
CA ASP A 208 33.29 2.26 14.73
C ASP A 208 33.20 1.81 13.26
N PRO A 209 32.81 2.69 12.31
CA PRO A 209 32.84 2.34 10.90
C PRO A 209 34.27 2.06 10.42
N PRO A 210 34.50 0.98 9.64
CA PRO A 210 35.80 0.71 9.04
C PRO A 210 36.32 1.88 8.22
N ALA A 211 37.63 2.10 8.22
CA ALA A 211 38.26 3.28 7.64
C ALA A 211 37.93 3.47 6.15
N PHE A 212 37.80 2.38 5.40
CA PHE A 212 37.46 2.42 3.97
C PHE A 212 36.07 3.01 3.69
N LEU A 213 35.16 3.05 4.68
CA LEU A 213 33.85 3.69 4.54
C LEU A 213 33.89 5.22 4.63
N ARG A 214 35.00 5.80 5.10
CA ARG A 214 35.12 7.25 5.35
C ARG A 214 34.78 8.10 4.11
N PRO A 215 35.31 7.83 2.90
CA PRO A 215 34.98 8.64 1.72
C PRO A 215 33.49 8.60 1.37
N HIS A 216 32.82 7.47 1.60
CA HIS A 216 31.39 7.31 1.34
C HIS A 216 30.53 8.04 2.37
N LEU A 217 30.95 8.03 3.64
CA LEU A 217 30.31 8.81 4.71
C LEU A 217 30.43 10.31 4.44
N ASP A 218 31.60 10.77 4.02
CA ASP A 218 31.87 12.17 3.70
C ASP A 218 31.05 12.61 2.47
N ALA A 219 31.01 11.78 1.42
CA ALA A 219 30.18 12.04 0.24
C ALA A 219 28.69 12.15 0.61
N ARG A 220 28.19 11.25 1.46
CA ARG A 220 26.80 11.32 1.97
C ARG A 220 26.55 12.60 2.78
N ALA A 221 27.50 13.03 3.60
CA ALA A 221 27.38 14.23 4.42
C ALA A 221 27.44 15.52 3.58
N ALA A 222 28.12 15.48 2.43
CA ALA A 222 28.21 16.58 1.49
C ALA A 222 26.93 16.81 0.67
N VAL A 223 26.00 15.83 0.62
CA VAL A 223 24.70 15.99 -0.03
C VAL A 223 23.85 16.97 0.78
N THR A 224 23.81 18.21 0.31
CA THR A 224 22.99 19.29 0.85
C THR A 224 21.87 19.63 -0.12
N MET A 225 20.83 20.32 0.36
CA MET A 225 19.82 20.95 -0.51
C MET A 225 20.39 22.20 -1.25
N THR A 226 21.72 22.36 -1.29
CA THR A 226 22.37 23.51 -1.93
C THR A 226 22.13 23.42 -3.42
N GLY A 227 21.34 24.36 -3.96
CA GLY A 227 20.91 24.36 -5.36
C GLY A 227 19.39 24.31 -5.54
N LEU A 228 18.62 23.96 -4.50
CA LEU A 228 17.17 24.14 -4.53
C LEU A 228 16.82 25.62 -4.27
N PRO A 229 16.13 26.32 -5.19
CA PRO A 229 15.66 27.69 -4.98
C PRO A 229 14.43 27.72 -4.05
N CYS A 230 14.34 26.80 -3.10
CA CYS A 230 13.17 26.58 -2.25
C CYS A 230 13.61 26.21 -0.83
N THR A 231 13.00 26.84 0.16
CA THR A 231 13.12 26.45 1.57
C THR A 231 11.93 25.58 1.95
N VAL A 232 12.17 24.31 2.30
CA VAL A 232 11.11 23.39 2.73
C VAL A 232 10.55 23.84 4.09
N GLU A 233 9.24 24.06 4.15
CA GLU A 233 8.53 24.43 5.39
C GLU A 233 7.97 23.19 6.10
N SER A 234 7.40 22.25 5.34
CA SER A 234 6.87 20.99 5.88
C SER A 234 6.74 19.91 4.80
N ALA A 235 6.74 18.64 5.24
CA ALA A 235 6.43 17.52 4.36
C ALA A 235 4.92 17.27 4.33
N LEU A 236 4.33 17.27 3.14
CA LEU A 236 2.92 16.97 2.91
C LEU A 236 2.71 15.46 2.74
N HIS A 237 3.64 14.78 2.06
CA HIS A 237 3.56 13.35 1.81
C HIS A 237 4.92 12.70 1.59
N PHE A 238 5.07 11.44 2.00
CA PHE A 238 6.23 10.61 1.68
C PHE A 238 5.83 9.31 1.00
N SER A 239 6.56 9.00 -0.07
CA SER A 239 6.53 7.72 -0.78
C SER A 239 7.94 7.14 -0.88
N ASN A 240 8.06 5.91 -1.35
CA ASN A 240 9.35 5.33 -1.71
C ASN A 240 10.02 6.09 -2.87
N GLY A 241 9.21 6.59 -3.81
CA GLY A 241 9.69 7.33 -4.98
C GLY A 241 10.11 8.77 -4.69
N GLY A 242 9.84 9.33 -3.52
CA GLY A 242 10.09 10.74 -3.23
C GLY A 242 9.11 11.34 -2.23
N GLY A 243 9.33 12.60 -1.85
CA GLY A 243 8.44 13.40 -1.02
C GLY A 243 7.66 14.47 -1.81
N VAL A 244 6.58 14.94 -1.20
CA VAL A 244 5.86 16.16 -1.59
C VAL A 244 5.93 17.12 -0.41
N TYR A 245 6.37 18.35 -0.65
CA TYR A 245 6.68 19.33 0.37
C TYR A 245 5.94 20.64 0.11
N LEU A 246 5.51 21.29 1.19
CA LEU A 246 5.24 22.71 1.17
C LEU A 246 6.58 23.42 1.32
N ALA A 247 6.88 24.33 0.40
CA ALA A 247 8.11 25.09 0.41
C ALA A 247 7.84 26.56 0.08
N ARG A 248 8.87 27.38 0.29
CA ARG A 248 8.89 28.79 -0.10
C ARG A 248 9.96 29.02 -1.15
N ASP A 249 9.59 29.57 -2.29
CA ASP A 249 10.57 29.94 -3.32
C ASP A 249 11.43 31.10 -2.79
N THR A 250 12.75 30.94 -2.81
CA THR A 250 13.67 31.93 -2.24
C THR A 250 13.86 33.16 -3.11
N ARG A 251 13.44 33.10 -4.39
CA ARG A 251 13.53 34.20 -5.35
C ARG A 251 12.31 35.12 -5.26
N THR A 252 11.12 34.54 -5.08
CA THR A 252 9.85 35.29 -5.08
C THR A 252 9.26 35.47 -3.68
N GLY A 253 9.62 34.61 -2.72
CA GLY A 253 9.03 34.58 -1.38
C GLY A 253 7.68 33.87 -1.32
N GLU A 254 7.15 33.39 -2.45
CA GLU A 254 5.84 32.74 -2.55
C GLU A 254 5.85 31.29 -2.05
N ARG A 255 4.68 30.81 -1.61
CA ARG A 255 4.49 29.38 -1.27
C ARG A 255 4.39 28.55 -2.55
N VAL A 256 5.04 27.40 -2.55
CA VAL A 256 5.06 26.45 -3.67
C VAL A 256 4.92 25.02 -3.16
N VAL A 257 4.49 24.12 -4.04
CA VAL A 257 4.55 22.68 -3.81
C VAL A 257 5.79 22.13 -4.50
N LEU A 258 6.70 21.53 -3.73
CA LEU A 258 7.90 20.89 -4.25
C LEU A 258 7.70 19.37 -4.26
N LYS A 259 7.67 18.75 -5.44
CA LYS A 259 7.64 17.30 -5.60
C LYS A 259 9.04 16.78 -5.90
N GLU A 260 9.51 15.81 -5.14
CA GLU A 260 10.75 15.07 -5.34
C GLU A 260 10.46 13.73 -6.03
N ALA A 261 11.31 13.36 -6.99
CA ALA A 261 11.37 12.03 -7.56
C ALA A 261 12.80 11.47 -7.51
N ARG A 262 12.93 10.28 -6.92
CA ARG A 262 14.17 9.50 -6.84
C ARG A 262 14.26 8.54 -8.03
N PRO A 263 15.40 8.51 -8.75
CA PRO A 263 15.61 7.58 -9.85
C PRO A 263 15.41 6.13 -9.43
N HIS A 264 14.82 5.34 -10.34
CA HIS A 264 14.64 3.88 -10.20
C HIS A 264 13.78 3.43 -9.02
N ALA A 265 13.23 4.34 -8.22
CA ALA A 265 12.44 4.06 -7.02
C ALA A 265 10.96 4.40 -7.24
N GLY A 266 10.11 3.82 -6.39
CA GLY A 266 8.68 4.12 -6.38
C GLY A 266 7.97 3.70 -7.65
N LEU A 267 8.12 2.43 -8.04
CA LEU A 267 7.54 1.85 -9.25
C LEU A 267 6.01 1.88 -9.20
N ALA A 268 5.39 2.23 -10.32
CA ALA A 268 3.97 2.04 -10.59
C ALA A 268 3.71 0.69 -11.27
N ALA A 269 2.44 0.32 -11.47
CA ALA A 269 2.06 -0.99 -12.01
C ALA A 269 2.57 -1.27 -13.44
N ASP A 270 2.83 -0.22 -14.23
CA ASP A 270 3.46 -0.31 -15.57
C ASP A 270 4.99 -0.43 -15.51
N GLY A 271 5.59 -0.37 -14.32
CA GLY A 271 7.03 -0.37 -14.11
C GLY A 271 7.69 1.00 -14.22
N ALA A 272 6.93 2.09 -14.43
CA ALA A 272 7.49 3.44 -14.43
C ALA A 272 7.97 3.83 -13.03
N ASP A 273 9.19 4.34 -12.93
CA ASP A 273 9.74 4.89 -11.69
C ASP A 273 9.20 6.30 -11.38
N ALA A 274 9.62 6.84 -10.24
CA ALA A 274 9.18 8.16 -9.81
C ALA A 274 9.59 9.28 -10.79
N VAL A 275 10.78 9.21 -11.39
CA VAL A 275 11.27 10.23 -12.31
C VAL A 275 10.45 10.22 -13.60
N THR A 276 10.19 9.04 -14.15
CA THR A 276 9.31 8.87 -15.33
C THR A 276 7.92 9.45 -15.06
N ARG A 277 7.34 9.16 -13.89
CA ARG A 277 6.02 9.68 -13.48
C ARG A 277 6.02 11.20 -13.27
N LEU A 278 7.08 11.76 -12.67
CA LEU A 278 7.24 13.20 -12.49
C LEU A 278 7.32 13.93 -13.84
N HIS A 279 8.02 13.36 -14.82
CA HIS A 279 8.09 13.92 -16.17
C HIS A 279 6.75 13.82 -16.92
N ARG A 280 5.99 12.74 -16.74
CA ARG A 280 4.61 12.63 -17.27
C ARG A 280 3.73 13.72 -16.69
N GLU A 281 3.77 13.93 -15.38
CA GLU A 281 3.04 14.98 -14.70
C GLU A 281 3.43 16.37 -15.21
N ARG A 282 4.74 16.67 -15.31
CA ARG A 282 5.23 17.93 -15.86
C ARG A 282 4.67 18.20 -17.25
N ARG A 283 4.79 17.23 -18.17
CA ARG A 283 4.29 17.35 -19.55
C ARG A 283 2.77 17.55 -19.60
N ALA A 284 2.02 16.88 -18.73
CA ALA A 284 0.58 17.06 -18.63
C ALA A 284 0.25 18.48 -18.17
N LEU A 285 0.84 18.95 -17.07
CA LEU A 285 0.59 20.28 -16.52
C LEU A 285 1.04 21.41 -17.45
N GLU A 286 2.19 21.27 -18.13
CA GLU A 286 2.64 22.24 -19.15
C GLU A 286 1.62 22.42 -20.28
N ARG A 287 0.89 21.37 -20.67
CA ARG A 287 -0.20 21.47 -21.67
C ARG A 287 -1.49 22.05 -21.10
N LEU A 288 -1.69 21.90 -19.80
CA LEU A 288 -2.87 22.38 -19.08
C LEU A 288 -2.70 23.81 -18.56
N SER A 289 -1.52 24.40 -18.73
CA SER A 289 -1.23 25.79 -18.37
C SER A 289 -2.31 26.77 -18.87
N GLY A 290 -2.65 27.71 -18.00
CA GLY A 290 -3.74 28.68 -18.16
C GLY A 290 -5.12 28.16 -17.79
N LEU A 291 -5.25 26.95 -17.23
CA LEU A 291 -6.52 26.46 -16.67
C LEU A 291 -6.56 26.68 -15.16
N ASP A 292 -7.57 27.43 -14.68
CA ASP A 292 -7.78 27.69 -13.24
C ASP A 292 -8.03 26.41 -12.40
N CYS A 293 -8.34 25.30 -13.05
CA CYS A 293 -8.63 24.01 -12.42
C CYS A 293 -7.40 23.10 -12.27
N THR A 294 -6.19 23.57 -12.59
CA THR A 294 -4.93 22.82 -12.45
C THR A 294 -3.81 23.72 -11.93
N PRO A 295 -2.81 23.19 -11.19
CA PRO A 295 -1.67 23.99 -10.76
C PRO A 295 -0.72 24.31 -11.92
N GLU A 296 -0.09 25.49 -11.90
CA GLU A 296 0.98 25.83 -12.84
C GLU A 296 2.31 25.15 -12.50
N VAL A 297 3.09 24.82 -13.54
CA VAL A 297 4.49 24.42 -13.41
C VAL A 297 5.35 25.68 -13.34
N LEU A 298 6.05 25.86 -12.22
CA LEU A 298 6.88 27.04 -11.98
C LEU A 298 8.35 26.79 -12.32
N ASP A 299 8.85 25.58 -12.05
CA ASP A 299 10.24 25.21 -12.31
C ASP A 299 10.41 23.68 -12.35
N HIS A 300 11.51 23.22 -12.97
CA HIS A 300 11.96 21.84 -12.85
C HIS A 300 13.47 21.79 -12.81
N LEU A 301 14.03 21.01 -11.88
CA LEU A 301 15.47 20.92 -11.70
C LEU A 301 15.90 19.56 -11.18
N THR A 302 17.19 19.28 -11.29
CA THR A 302 17.82 18.10 -10.72
C THR A 302 18.87 18.56 -9.71
N VAL A 303 18.80 18.04 -8.47
CA VAL A 303 19.79 18.30 -7.43
C VAL A 303 20.31 16.97 -6.91
N GLY A 304 21.64 16.78 -7.00
CA GLY A 304 22.23 15.45 -6.92
C GLY A 304 21.68 14.57 -8.04
N GLU A 305 21.12 13.42 -7.68
CA GLU A 305 20.45 12.52 -8.62
C GLU A 305 18.92 12.69 -8.63
N HIS A 306 18.37 13.54 -7.75
CA HIS A 306 16.93 13.63 -7.54
C HIS A 306 16.31 14.70 -8.43
N HIS A 307 15.16 14.40 -9.00
CA HIS A 307 14.41 15.32 -9.83
C HIS A 307 13.37 16.05 -8.99
N PHE A 308 13.21 17.33 -9.24
CA PHE A 308 12.26 18.19 -8.53
C PHE A 308 11.36 18.90 -9.52
N LEU A 309 10.07 18.93 -9.19
CA LEU A 309 9.05 19.71 -9.88
C LEU A 309 8.49 20.73 -8.90
N VAL A 310 8.60 22.01 -9.24
CA VAL A 310 8.07 23.12 -8.45
C VAL A 310 6.73 23.51 -9.06
N LEU A 311 5.67 23.37 -8.29
CA LEU A 311 4.30 23.65 -8.68
C LEU A 311 3.74 24.83 -7.87
N GLU A 312 2.77 25.51 -8.46
CA GLU A 312 1.92 26.46 -7.76
C GLU A 312 1.31 25.84 -6.49
N TYR A 313 1.34 26.59 -5.39
CA TYR A 313 0.58 26.23 -4.21
C TYR A 313 -0.88 26.66 -4.36
N LEU A 314 -1.80 25.69 -4.31
CA LEU A 314 -3.23 25.95 -4.34
C LEU A 314 -3.78 26.08 -2.91
N ASP A 315 -4.34 27.25 -2.58
CA ASP A 315 -5.01 27.45 -1.30
C ASP A 315 -6.40 26.78 -1.31
N GLY A 316 -6.58 25.79 -0.45
CA GLY A 316 -7.81 24.99 -0.38
C GLY A 316 -7.68 23.78 0.53
N LYS A 317 -8.71 22.95 0.54
CA LYS A 317 -8.72 21.67 1.25
C LYS A 317 -9.07 20.52 0.31
N PRO A 318 -8.40 19.35 0.41
CA PRO A 318 -8.80 18.16 -0.33
C PRO A 318 -10.26 17.77 -0.03
N LEU A 319 -11.01 17.35 -1.05
CA LEU A 319 -12.44 17.05 -0.97
C LEU A 319 -12.75 15.97 0.09
N ASN A 320 -11.87 14.99 0.28
CA ASN A 320 -12.05 13.96 1.31
C ASN A 320 -12.14 14.52 2.74
N THR A 321 -11.57 15.70 3.01
CA THR A 321 -11.61 16.32 4.35
C THR A 321 -13.00 16.84 4.73
N PHE A 322 -13.86 17.08 3.73
CA PHE A 322 -15.20 17.60 3.95
C PHE A 322 -16.17 16.54 4.49
N PHE A 323 -15.89 15.25 4.30
CA PHE A 323 -16.71 14.20 4.93
C PHE A 323 -16.73 14.38 6.44
N ALA A 324 -15.57 14.48 7.08
CA ALA A 324 -15.46 14.62 8.53
C ALA A 324 -16.04 15.95 9.09
N ARG A 325 -16.18 16.98 8.25
CA ARG A 325 -16.55 18.33 8.70
C ARG A 325 -17.97 18.76 8.33
N ARG A 326 -18.51 18.22 7.24
CA ARG A 326 -19.77 18.69 6.61
C ARG A 326 -20.81 17.59 6.45
N HIS A 327 -20.41 16.32 6.45
CA HIS A 327 -21.33 15.24 6.11
C HIS A 327 -22.45 15.10 7.15
N PRO A 328 -23.73 15.23 6.77
CA PRO A 328 -24.84 15.30 7.71
C PRO A 328 -25.04 14.02 8.52
N LEU A 329 -24.72 12.85 7.94
CA LEU A 329 -24.84 11.56 8.61
C LEU A 329 -23.77 11.29 9.70
N ILE A 330 -22.95 12.29 10.05
CA ILE A 330 -22.12 12.25 11.28
C ILE A 330 -22.99 12.47 12.52
N GLU A 331 -24.11 13.17 12.35
CA GLU A 331 -25.10 13.38 13.40
C GLU A 331 -26.17 12.28 13.34
N ALA A 332 -26.75 11.92 14.50
CA ALA A 332 -27.67 10.79 14.59
C ALA A 332 -29.01 11.00 13.87
N ASP A 333 -29.48 12.25 13.78
CA ASP A 333 -30.73 12.63 13.12
C ASP A 333 -30.60 14.02 12.50
N PRO A 334 -29.96 14.14 11.32
CA PRO A 334 -29.76 15.42 10.66
C PRO A 334 -31.09 15.95 10.12
N GLY A 335 -31.46 17.17 10.52
CA GLY A 335 -32.68 17.80 10.01
C GLY A 335 -32.68 18.01 8.49
N GLU A 336 -33.87 17.98 7.89
CA GLU A 336 -34.11 18.07 6.44
C GLU A 336 -33.36 19.21 5.74
N ARG A 337 -33.33 20.40 6.36
CA ARG A 337 -32.60 21.57 5.82
C ARG A 337 -31.11 21.27 5.63
N ARG A 338 -30.47 20.59 6.58
CA ARG A 338 -29.04 20.26 6.48
C ARG A 338 -28.78 19.24 5.37
N LEU A 339 -29.65 18.25 5.22
CA LEU A 339 -29.58 17.27 4.13
C LEU A 339 -29.73 17.96 2.77
N ALA A 340 -30.67 18.90 2.63
CA ALA A 340 -30.86 19.69 1.42
C ALA A 340 -29.64 20.58 1.09
N GLU A 341 -29.10 21.29 2.07
CA GLU A 341 -27.89 22.13 1.92
C GLU A 341 -26.65 21.32 1.55
N TYR A 342 -26.51 20.11 2.12
CA TYR A 342 -25.44 19.20 1.75
C TYR A 342 -25.61 18.68 0.33
N THR A 343 -26.83 18.29 -0.03
CA THR A 343 -27.14 17.76 -1.35
C THR A 343 -26.87 18.79 -2.44
N ALA A 344 -27.34 20.02 -2.27
CA ALA A 344 -27.06 21.11 -3.20
C ALA A 344 -25.54 21.35 -3.37
N TRP A 345 -24.79 21.32 -2.26
CA TRP A 345 -23.34 21.44 -2.29
C TRP A 345 -22.66 20.27 -3.01
N ALA A 346 -23.07 19.03 -2.74
CA ALA A 346 -22.50 17.85 -3.38
C ALA A 346 -22.75 17.84 -4.89
N LEU A 347 -23.94 18.24 -5.33
CA LEU A 347 -24.29 18.37 -6.75
C LEU A 347 -23.46 19.48 -7.43
N ASP A 348 -23.28 20.64 -6.78
CA ASP A 348 -22.44 21.72 -7.31
C ASP A 348 -20.97 21.28 -7.43
N VAL A 349 -20.43 20.61 -6.41
CA VAL A 349 -19.06 20.07 -6.45
C VAL A 349 -18.91 19.06 -7.59
N HIS A 350 -19.84 18.11 -7.74
CA HIS A 350 -19.79 17.14 -8.83
C HIS A 350 -19.77 17.84 -10.20
N ALA A 351 -20.67 18.80 -10.42
CA ALA A 351 -20.77 19.54 -11.67
C ALA A 351 -19.51 20.37 -11.96
N ARG A 352 -18.87 20.95 -10.93
CA ARG A 352 -17.59 21.67 -11.08
C ARG A 352 -16.45 20.72 -11.47
N VAL A 353 -16.38 19.54 -10.85
CA VAL A 353 -15.36 18.53 -11.17
C VAL A 353 -15.56 17.99 -12.59
N GLU A 354 -16.79 17.74 -13.01
CA GLU A 354 -17.11 17.34 -14.38
C GLU A 354 -16.64 18.39 -15.40
N ARG A 355 -16.88 19.69 -15.13
CA ARG A 355 -16.37 20.78 -15.98
C ARG A 355 -14.85 20.83 -16.03
N ALA A 356 -14.17 20.66 -14.89
CA ALA A 356 -12.71 20.64 -14.82
C ALA A 356 -12.13 19.46 -15.65
N VAL A 357 -12.69 18.26 -15.52
CA VAL A 357 -12.30 17.09 -16.32
C VAL A 357 -12.53 17.36 -17.82
N ALA A 358 -13.65 17.96 -18.20
CA ALA A 358 -13.91 18.32 -19.59
C ALA A 358 -12.90 19.34 -20.15
N GLN A 359 -12.46 20.33 -19.35
CA GLN A 359 -11.41 21.28 -19.73
C GLN A 359 -10.06 20.58 -19.95
N VAL A 360 -9.71 19.63 -19.08
CA VAL A 360 -8.50 18.80 -19.21
C VAL A 360 -8.57 17.94 -20.48
N HIS A 361 -9.70 17.30 -20.75
CA HIS A 361 -9.93 16.51 -21.97
C HIS A 361 -9.85 17.36 -23.24
N ALA A 362 -10.36 18.59 -23.20
CA ALA A 362 -10.30 19.53 -24.33
C ALA A 362 -8.86 19.94 -24.70
N ARG A 363 -7.90 19.80 -23.78
CA ARG A 363 -6.46 19.96 -24.03
C ARG A 363 -5.76 18.65 -24.44
N GLY A 364 -6.51 17.59 -24.71
CA GLY A 364 -5.99 16.30 -25.17
C GLY A 364 -5.34 15.44 -24.08
N VAL A 365 -5.64 15.73 -22.81
CA VAL A 365 -5.10 14.99 -21.65
C VAL A 365 -6.22 14.18 -21.00
N VAL A 366 -5.96 12.92 -20.67
CA VAL A 366 -6.81 12.06 -19.82
C VAL A 366 -6.22 12.09 -18.42
N PHE A 367 -7.04 12.30 -17.39
CA PHE A 367 -6.57 12.47 -16.01
C PHE A 367 -6.20 11.13 -15.36
N ASN A 368 -7.02 10.10 -15.58
CA ASN A 368 -6.75 8.68 -15.29
C ASN A 368 -6.62 8.30 -13.80
N ASP A 369 -6.68 9.25 -12.86
CA ASP A 369 -6.67 8.99 -11.41
C ASP A 369 -7.61 9.93 -10.63
N LEU A 370 -8.84 10.10 -11.13
CA LEU A 370 -9.85 10.91 -10.47
C LEU A 370 -10.38 10.23 -9.20
N HIS A 371 -10.18 10.86 -8.05
CA HIS A 371 -10.77 10.45 -6.78
C HIS A 371 -10.77 11.60 -5.75
N LEU A 372 -11.47 11.41 -4.62
CA LEU A 372 -11.67 12.42 -3.57
C LEU A 372 -10.39 13.09 -3.02
N PHE A 373 -9.24 12.41 -3.03
CA PHE A 373 -7.97 13.00 -2.56
C PHE A 373 -7.26 13.87 -3.61
N ASN A 374 -7.60 13.75 -4.90
CA ASN A 374 -6.99 14.48 -6.02
C ASN A 374 -7.88 15.67 -6.45
N ILE A 375 -8.88 16.02 -5.64
CA ILE A 375 -9.77 17.15 -5.87
C ILE A 375 -9.58 18.14 -4.71
N MET A 376 -9.14 19.34 -5.03
CA MET A 376 -8.98 20.47 -4.12
C MET A 376 -10.22 21.35 -4.19
N ILE A 377 -10.76 21.74 -3.03
CA ILE A 377 -11.84 22.73 -2.93
C ILE A 377 -11.25 24.01 -2.31
N ARG A 378 -11.31 25.11 -3.05
CA ARG A 378 -10.87 26.43 -2.58
C ARG A 378 -11.96 27.10 -1.74
N ASP A 379 -11.61 28.17 -1.03
CA ASP A 379 -12.55 28.86 -0.13
C ASP A 379 -13.71 29.56 -0.88
N ASP A 380 -13.51 29.92 -2.15
CA ASP A 380 -14.56 30.42 -3.06
C ASP A 380 -15.44 29.31 -3.66
N GLY A 381 -15.18 28.05 -3.28
CA GLY A 381 -15.86 26.85 -3.77
C GLY A 381 -15.39 26.37 -5.14
N SER A 382 -14.43 27.05 -5.79
CA SER A 382 -13.83 26.54 -7.03
C SER A 382 -13.08 25.24 -6.78
N VAL A 383 -12.95 24.43 -7.83
CA VAL A 383 -12.29 23.12 -7.76
C VAL A 383 -11.02 23.13 -8.59
N ALA A 384 -10.00 22.43 -8.09
CA ALA A 384 -8.80 22.13 -8.86
C ALA A 384 -8.44 20.66 -8.73
N LEU A 385 -7.89 20.10 -9.80
CA LEU A 385 -7.40 18.74 -9.88
C LEU A 385 -5.91 18.72 -9.52
N LEU A 386 -5.50 17.67 -8.81
CA LEU A 386 -4.12 17.49 -8.33
C LEU A 386 -3.55 16.17 -8.84
N ASP A 387 -2.22 16.07 -8.86
CA ASP A 387 -1.50 14.82 -9.10
C ASP A 387 -1.74 14.21 -10.48
N PHE A 388 -1.07 14.76 -11.50
CA PHE A 388 -1.20 14.32 -12.90
C PHE A 388 -0.20 13.20 -13.27
N GLU A 389 0.33 12.47 -12.29
CA GLU A 389 1.33 11.43 -12.53
C GLU A 389 0.80 10.23 -13.36
N ALA A 390 -0.51 10.00 -13.32
CA ALA A 390 -1.20 8.96 -14.10
C ALA A 390 -1.74 9.46 -15.44
N ALA A 391 -1.64 10.77 -15.69
CA ALA A 391 -2.22 11.40 -16.86
C ALA A 391 -1.49 10.98 -18.14
N HIS A 392 -2.23 10.91 -19.24
CA HIS A 392 -1.67 10.54 -20.53
C HIS A 392 -2.41 11.25 -21.68
N ASP A 393 -1.80 11.21 -22.87
CA ASP A 393 -2.39 11.78 -24.08
C ASP A 393 -3.65 10.99 -24.46
N VAL A 394 -4.70 11.68 -24.92
CA VAL A 394 -5.99 11.06 -25.30
C VAL A 394 -5.86 9.97 -26.38
N ASP A 395 -4.89 10.13 -27.29
CA ASP A 395 -4.57 9.16 -28.33
C ASP A 395 -3.64 8.04 -27.84
N GLY A 396 -3.18 8.12 -26.59
CA GLY A 396 -2.32 7.13 -25.99
C GLY A 396 -3.08 5.84 -25.66
N PRO A 397 -2.43 4.67 -25.70
CA PRO A 397 -3.03 3.37 -25.37
C PRO A 397 -3.33 3.18 -23.87
N GLY A 398 -3.45 4.27 -23.11
CA GLY A 398 -3.43 4.32 -21.66
C GLY A 398 -4.52 3.45 -21.04
N ARG A 399 -4.06 2.45 -20.28
CA ARG A 399 -4.86 1.76 -19.27
C ARG A 399 -4.68 2.51 -17.95
N GLN A 400 -5.63 2.41 -17.03
CA GLN A 400 -5.46 2.92 -15.67
C GLN A 400 -4.29 2.19 -14.99
N ILE A 401 -3.24 2.93 -14.61
CA ILE A 401 -1.96 2.38 -14.10
C ILE A 401 -1.85 2.53 -12.59
N VAL A 402 -2.39 3.62 -12.06
CA VAL A 402 -2.50 3.96 -10.65
C VAL A 402 -3.96 4.30 -10.41
N ALA A 403 -4.55 3.74 -9.36
CA ALA A 403 -5.95 3.98 -9.06
C ALA A 403 -6.23 3.77 -7.58
N ASN A 404 -7.03 4.66 -7.02
CA ASN A 404 -7.67 4.41 -5.74
C ASN A 404 -8.63 3.21 -5.86
N PRO A 405 -8.60 2.21 -4.97
CA PRO A 405 -9.46 1.02 -5.03
C PRO A 405 -10.96 1.30 -5.23
N GLY A 406 -11.46 2.43 -4.72
CA GLY A 406 -12.87 2.83 -4.89
C GLY A 406 -13.21 3.48 -6.23
N PHE A 407 -12.24 3.67 -7.12
CA PHE A 407 -12.36 4.38 -8.40
C PHE A 407 -11.68 3.61 -9.56
N VAL A 408 -11.26 2.36 -9.33
CA VAL A 408 -10.66 1.51 -10.36
C VAL A 408 -11.69 1.20 -11.44
N ALA A 409 -11.43 1.65 -12.66
CA ALA A 409 -12.26 1.36 -13.82
C ALA A 409 -12.06 -0.09 -14.29
N PRO A 410 -13.13 -0.75 -14.79
CA PRO A 410 -13.02 -2.06 -15.42
C PRO A 410 -12.06 -2.03 -16.63
N SER A 411 -11.46 -3.18 -16.94
CA SER A 411 -10.39 -3.28 -17.96
C SER A 411 -10.82 -2.98 -19.40
N ASP A 412 -12.12 -2.93 -19.67
CA ASP A 412 -12.71 -2.53 -20.95
C ASP A 412 -12.79 -0.99 -21.11
N ARG A 413 -12.58 -0.22 -20.04
CA ARG A 413 -12.50 1.25 -20.06
C ARG A 413 -11.08 1.70 -20.42
N ARG A 414 -10.99 2.67 -21.34
CA ARG A 414 -9.72 3.26 -21.81
C ARG A 414 -9.88 4.75 -22.07
N GLY A 415 -8.78 5.50 -21.96
CA GLY A 415 -8.76 6.94 -22.19
C GLY A 415 -9.83 7.67 -21.35
N VAL A 416 -10.56 8.60 -21.98
CA VAL A 416 -11.61 9.40 -21.33
C VAL A 416 -12.71 8.58 -20.66
N ALA A 417 -12.92 7.31 -21.07
CA ALA A 417 -13.91 6.43 -20.45
C ALA A 417 -13.51 6.03 -19.02
N VAL A 418 -12.22 6.08 -18.67
CA VAL A 418 -11.74 5.87 -17.29
C VAL A 418 -12.20 7.02 -16.40
N ASP A 419 -11.99 8.27 -16.84
CA ASP A 419 -12.42 9.45 -16.10
C ASP A 419 -13.94 9.53 -15.98
N ARG A 420 -14.68 9.13 -17.02
CA ARG A 420 -16.14 9.03 -16.97
C ARG A 420 -16.62 8.03 -15.92
N TYR A 421 -15.99 6.86 -15.85
CA TYR A 421 -16.29 5.88 -14.80
C TYR A 421 -16.00 6.45 -13.41
N ALA A 422 -14.86 7.14 -13.24
CA ALA A 422 -14.50 7.74 -11.97
C ALA A 422 -15.46 8.88 -11.56
N LEU A 423 -15.96 9.68 -12.51
CA LEU A 423 -17.02 10.68 -12.28
C LEU A 423 -18.33 10.02 -11.83
N ALA A 424 -18.70 8.86 -12.41
CA ALA A 424 -19.86 8.09 -11.96
C ALA A 424 -19.66 7.56 -10.52
N CYS A 425 -18.48 7.03 -10.20
CA CYS A 425 -18.14 6.66 -8.82
C CYS A 425 -18.21 7.87 -7.88
N LEU A 426 -17.76 9.05 -8.32
CA LEU A 426 -17.79 10.28 -7.53
C LEU A 426 -19.22 10.70 -7.18
N ARG A 427 -20.18 10.54 -8.09
CA ARG A 427 -21.61 10.81 -7.84
C ARG A 427 -22.11 10.08 -6.59
N LEU A 428 -21.77 8.80 -6.45
CA LEU A 428 -22.13 8.02 -5.27
C LEU A 428 -21.25 8.36 -4.06
N ALA A 429 -19.94 8.49 -4.28
CA ALA A 429 -18.97 8.69 -3.21
C ALA A 429 -19.21 9.96 -2.41
N LEU A 430 -19.68 11.04 -3.05
CA LEU A 430 -20.01 12.31 -2.40
C LEU A 430 -21.07 12.17 -1.31
N PHE A 431 -21.98 11.20 -1.41
CA PHE A 431 -23.03 10.96 -0.41
C PHE A 431 -22.74 9.74 0.46
N LEU A 432 -22.07 8.73 -0.10
CA LEU A 432 -21.76 7.49 0.59
C LEU A 432 -20.41 6.94 0.07
N PRO A 433 -19.28 7.28 0.75
CA PRO A 433 -17.92 6.95 0.29
C PRO A 433 -17.55 5.48 0.53
N LEU A 434 -18.42 4.55 0.07
CA LEU A 434 -18.28 3.10 0.15
C LEU A 434 -17.98 2.46 -1.22
N THR A 435 -17.42 3.24 -2.14
CA THR A 435 -17.16 2.80 -3.53
C THR A 435 -16.09 1.72 -3.64
N SER A 436 -15.29 1.46 -2.59
CA SER A 436 -14.38 0.30 -2.53
C SER A 436 -15.11 -1.04 -2.67
N LEU A 437 -16.41 -1.10 -2.34
CA LEU A 437 -17.23 -2.29 -2.56
C LEU A 437 -17.42 -2.62 -4.04
N LEU A 438 -17.30 -1.64 -4.94
CA LEU A 438 -17.47 -1.81 -6.38
C LEU A 438 -16.35 -2.68 -6.99
N ALA A 439 -15.16 -2.71 -6.37
CA ALA A 439 -14.08 -3.61 -6.77
C ALA A 439 -14.45 -5.09 -6.55
N VAL A 440 -15.33 -5.38 -5.58
CA VAL A 440 -15.83 -6.74 -5.30
C VAL A 440 -17.05 -7.08 -6.16
N ASP A 441 -18.01 -6.15 -6.21
CA ASP A 441 -19.25 -6.31 -6.99
C ASP A 441 -19.83 -4.94 -7.41
N ARG A 442 -19.72 -4.61 -8.70
CA ARG A 442 -20.22 -3.35 -9.26
C ARG A 442 -21.72 -3.16 -9.12
N ARG A 443 -22.49 -4.24 -9.00
CA ARG A 443 -23.95 -4.19 -8.76
C ARG A 443 -24.30 -3.55 -7.42
N LYS A 444 -23.33 -3.38 -6.52
CA LYS A 444 -23.54 -2.57 -5.32
C LYS A 444 -23.76 -1.10 -5.60
N ALA A 445 -23.42 -0.58 -6.78
CA ALA A 445 -23.77 0.78 -7.17
C ALA A 445 -25.27 1.06 -7.03
N ALA A 446 -26.14 0.16 -7.50
CA ALA A 446 -27.60 0.31 -7.38
C ALA A 446 -28.07 0.39 -5.93
N HIS A 447 -27.54 -0.49 -5.06
CA HIS A 447 -27.86 -0.47 -3.65
C HIS A 447 -27.35 0.81 -2.95
N LEU A 448 -26.16 1.30 -3.30
CA LEU A 448 -25.67 2.57 -2.78
C LEU A 448 -26.55 3.74 -3.24
N ALA A 449 -26.99 3.74 -4.50
CA ALA A 449 -27.92 4.74 -5.03
C ALA A 449 -29.28 4.71 -4.29
N ASP A 450 -29.82 3.53 -3.98
CA ASP A 450 -31.04 3.39 -3.18
C ASP A 450 -30.88 4.05 -1.81
N VAL A 451 -29.79 3.74 -1.09
CA VAL A 451 -29.51 4.33 0.23
C VAL A 451 -29.35 5.85 0.13
N VAL A 452 -28.67 6.35 -0.90
CA VAL A 452 -28.49 7.79 -1.08
C VAL A 452 -29.83 8.48 -1.33
N ALA A 453 -30.69 7.94 -2.19
CA ALA A 453 -32.01 8.50 -2.48
C ALA A 453 -32.97 8.46 -1.27
N GLU A 454 -32.80 7.48 -0.37
CA GLU A 454 -33.57 7.41 0.87
C GLU A 454 -33.12 8.46 1.90
N GLN A 455 -31.82 8.80 1.94
CA GLN A 455 -31.24 9.66 2.97
C GLN A 455 -31.13 11.13 2.55
N PHE A 456 -31.02 11.41 1.26
CA PHE A 456 -30.76 12.74 0.72
C PHE A 456 -31.82 13.13 -0.30
N PRO A 457 -32.26 14.41 -0.32
CA PRO A 457 -33.20 14.92 -1.32
C PRO A 457 -32.52 15.14 -2.68
N VAL A 458 -32.02 14.06 -3.28
CA VAL A 458 -31.38 14.04 -4.60
C VAL A 458 -32.31 13.37 -5.61
N ASP A 459 -32.29 13.87 -6.85
CA ASP A 459 -33.03 13.23 -7.94
C ASP A 459 -32.46 11.83 -8.21
N ARG A 460 -33.35 10.84 -8.27
CA ARG A 460 -32.96 9.46 -8.54
C ARG A 460 -32.31 9.31 -9.92
N ALA A 461 -32.74 10.09 -10.92
CA ALA A 461 -32.18 10.03 -12.27
C ALA A 461 -30.66 10.33 -12.28
N PHE A 462 -30.19 11.27 -11.45
CA PHE A 462 -28.76 11.59 -11.31
C PHE A 462 -27.94 10.38 -10.83
N LEU A 463 -28.51 9.58 -9.92
CA LEU A 463 -27.87 8.38 -9.39
C LEU A 463 -27.95 7.22 -10.37
N ASP A 464 -29.06 7.07 -11.08
CA ASP A 464 -29.26 6.00 -12.07
C ASP A 464 -28.23 6.11 -13.21
N GLU A 465 -27.93 7.31 -13.70
CA GLU A 465 -26.84 7.51 -14.68
C GLU A 465 -25.49 6.99 -14.16
N ALA A 466 -25.21 7.15 -12.86
CA ALA A 466 -23.98 6.62 -12.26
C ALA A 466 -23.98 5.08 -12.22
N VAL A 467 -25.12 4.49 -11.85
CA VAL A 467 -25.31 3.04 -11.82
C VAL A 467 -25.12 2.45 -13.21
N ASP A 468 -25.69 3.07 -14.24
CA ASP A 468 -25.58 2.64 -15.63
C ASP A 468 -24.12 2.63 -16.11
N GLU A 469 -23.37 3.71 -15.93
CA GLU A 469 -21.96 3.73 -16.36
C GLU A 469 -21.10 2.73 -15.58
N ILE A 470 -21.32 2.59 -14.27
CA ILE A 470 -20.56 1.67 -13.41
C ILE A 470 -20.82 0.20 -13.82
N THR A 471 -22.09 -0.14 -14.07
CA THR A 471 -22.51 -1.52 -14.38
C THR A 471 -22.48 -1.87 -15.87
N ARG A 472 -22.24 -0.89 -16.75
CA ARG A 472 -22.11 -1.12 -18.19
C ARG A 472 -21.05 -2.20 -18.48
N GLY A 473 -21.46 -3.22 -19.23
CA GLY A 473 -20.61 -4.37 -19.58
C GLY A 473 -20.45 -5.42 -18.47
N ASP A 474 -21.15 -5.33 -17.34
CA ASP A 474 -21.12 -6.35 -16.26
C ASP A 474 -21.88 -7.65 -16.61
N GLY A 475 -22.53 -7.69 -17.78
CA GLY A 475 -23.27 -8.83 -18.32
C GLY A 475 -22.48 -9.79 -19.21
N ASP A 476 -21.27 -9.43 -19.67
CA ASP A 476 -20.43 -10.31 -20.50
C ASP A 476 -19.45 -11.10 -19.62
N PRO A 477 -19.47 -12.44 -19.65
CA PRO A 477 -18.57 -13.27 -18.87
C PRO A 477 -17.17 -13.25 -19.51
N GLU A 478 -16.36 -12.23 -19.21
CA GLU A 478 -14.91 -12.32 -19.41
C GLU A 478 -14.34 -13.46 -18.53
N PRO A 479 -13.35 -14.22 -19.01
CA PRO A 479 -12.82 -15.37 -18.30
C PRO A 479 -12.07 -14.90 -17.06
N ARG A 480 -12.73 -14.94 -15.90
CA ARG A 480 -12.08 -14.91 -14.59
C ARG A 480 -11.14 -16.12 -14.48
N ARG A 481 -9.87 -15.93 -14.82
CA ARG A 481 -8.87 -17.01 -14.86
C ARG A 481 -8.39 -17.37 -13.44
N SER A 482 -9.05 -18.38 -12.84
CA SER A 482 -8.65 -19.31 -11.75
C SER A 482 -8.17 -18.68 -10.42
N ALA A 483 -8.75 -18.92 -9.23
CA ALA A 483 -9.47 -20.08 -8.70
C ALA A 483 -11.00 -19.90 -8.63
N GLY A 484 -11.72 -21.01 -8.71
CA GLY A 484 -13.15 -21.05 -9.03
C GLY A 484 -14.06 -20.26 -8.07
N PRO A 485 -15.16 -19.68 -8.58
CA PRO A 485 -16.20 -19.13 -7.71
C PRO A 485 -16.89 -20.28 -6.95
N PRO A 486 -17.44 -20.05 -5.73
CA PRO A 486 -18.47 -20.92 -5.23
C PRO A 486 -19.60 -20.97 -6.26
N ALA A 487 -20.09 -22.17 -6.55
CA ALA A 487 -21.16 -22.42 -7.49
C ALA A 487 -22.37 -21.50 -7.24
N GLY A 488 -22.94 -20.96 -8.32
CA GLY A 488 -24.23 -20.27 -8.30
C GLY A 488 -24.20 -18.86 -7.71
N ARG A 489 -23.59 -17.90 -8.42
CA ARG A 489 -23.78 -16.47 -8.11
C ARG A 489 -25.24 -16.12 -8.47
N PRO A 490 -26.10 -15.71 -7.51
CA PRO A 490 -27.50 -15.44 -7.81
C PRO A 490 -27.62 -14.35 -8.87
N ALA A 491 -28.42 -14.61 -9.90
CA ALA A 491 -28.89 -13.58 -10.81
C ALA A 491 -29.88 -12.70 -10.04
N GLY A 492 -29.54 -11.44 -9.82
CA GLY A 492 -30.41 -10.48 -9.14
C GLY A 492 -29.68 -9.36 -8.39
N PRO A 493 -30.45 -8.37 -7.89
CA PRO A 493 -29.92 -7.28 -7.09
C PRO A 493 -29.29 -7.82 -5.80
N VAL A 494 -28.22 -7.18 -5.32
CA VAL A 494 -27.62 -7.58 -4.05
C VAL A 494 -28.50 -7.07 -2.91
N ALA A 495 -29.42 -7.92 -2.44
CA ALA A 495 -30.36 -7.59 -1.38
C ALA A 495 -29.65 -7.14 -0.10
N PRO A 496 -30.00 -5.98 0.48
CA PRO A 496 -29.49 -5.59 1.79
C PRO A 496 -29.95 -6.56 2.88
N VAL A 497 -29.07 -6.78 3.86
CA VAL A 497 -29.47 -7.33 5.15
C VAL A 497 -30.38 -6.31 5.82
N ARG A 498 -31.65 -6.64 6.03
CA ARG A 498 -32.55 -5.80 6.82
C ARG A 498 -32.54 -6.28 8.28
N PRO A 499 -32.34 -5.39 9.27
CA PRO A 499 -32.23 -5.80 10.68
C PRO A 499 -33.44 -6.60 11.21
N ASP A 500 -34.62 -6.37 10.64
CA ASP A 500 -35.87 -7.09 10.90
C ASP A 500 -35.89 -8.52 10.33
N ASP A 501 -35.00 -8.86 9.39
CA ASP A 501 -34.82 -10.21 8.82
C ASP A 501 -33.62 -10.95 9.45
N TRP A 502 -33.48 -10.85 10.77
CA TRP A 502 -32.30 -11.35 11.50
C TRP A 502 -32.01 -12.85 11.29
N PRO A 503 -32.98 -13.78 11.33
CA PRO A 503 -32.69 -15.20 11.14
C PRO A 503 -32.06 -15.48 9.78
N ARG A 504 -32.63 -14.94 8.69
CA ARG A 504 -32.08 -15.10 7.34
C ARG A 504 -30.71 -14.45 7.22
N SER A 505 -30.56 -13.24 7.76
CA SER A 505 -29.31 -12.48 7.70
C SER A 505 -28.17 -13.21 8.42
N ARG A 506 -28.44 -13.75 9.61
CA ARG A 506 -27.53 -14.62 10.36
C ARG A 506 -27.14 -15.85 9.53
N ASP A 507 -28.11 -16.54 8.97
CA ASP A 507 -27.86 -17.78 8.23
C ASP A 507 -27.06 -17.51 6.94
N SER A 508 -27.35 -16.39 6.26
CA SER A 508 -26.58 -15.92 5.11
C SER A 508 -25.13 -15.59 5.50
N MET A 509 -24.89 -14.89 6.61
CA MET A 509 -23.54 -14.59 7.09
C MET A 509 -22.78 -15.86 7.48
N ALA A 510 -23.42 -16.79 8.18
CA ALA A 510 -22.83 -18.07 8.56
C ALA A 510 -22.48 -18.93 7.34
N ALA A 511 -23.36 -18.97 6.33
CA ALA A 511 -23.11 -19.64 5.07
C ALA A 511 -21.91 -19.03 4.32
N ALA A 512 -21.84 -17.69 4.25
CA ALA A 512 -20.72 -16.99 3.63
C ALA A 512 -19.39 -17.31 4.34
N ILE A 513 -19.33 -17.22 5.67
CA ILE A 513 -18.12 -17.56 6.44
C ILE A 513 -17.67 -19.00 6.18
N ARG A 514 -18.61 -19.97 6.17
CA ARG A 514 -18.31 -21.38 5.89
C ARG A 514 -17.83 -21.58 4.45
N ALA A 515 -18.40 -20.88 3.48
CA ALA A 515 -18.01 -20.96 2.08
C ALA A 515 -16.58 -20.44 1.83
N CYS A 516 -16.08 -19.55 2.69
CA CYS A 516 -14.70 -19.03 2.63
C CYS A 516 -13.65 -19.98 3.23
N ALA A 517 -14.04 -21.12 3.81
CA ALA A 517 -13.08 -22.06 4.42
C ALA A 517 -12.16 -22.69 3.36
N THR A 518 -10.86 -22.76 3.66
CA THR A 518 -9.83 -23.37 2.80
C THR A 518 -9.23 -24.60 3.49
N PRO A 519 -9.96 -25.72 3.62
CA PRO A 519 -9.51 -26.91 4.36
C PRO A 519 -8.28 -27.59 3.75
N SER A 520 -7.94 -27.28 2.49
CA SER A 520 -6.72 -27.77 1.83
C SER A 520 -5.45 -27.05 2.27
N ARG A 521 -5.55 -25.96 3.04
CA ARG A 521 -4.40 -25.18 3.52
C ARG A 521 -3.95 -25.63 4.89
N THR A 522 -2.64 -25.68 5.08
CA THR A 522 -2.01 -26.02 6.36
C THR A 522 -1.68 -24.78 7.20
N ASP A 523 -1.63 -23.60 6.60
CA ASP A 523 -1.29 -22.34 7.27
C ASP A 523 -2.52 -21.62 7.88
N ARG A 524 -3.71 -21.80 7.31
CA ARG A 524 -4.96 -21.21 7.80
C ARG A 524 -6.19 -21.98 7.33
N LEU A 525 -7.23 -22.04 8.16
CA LEU A 525 -8.54 -22.58 7.74
C LEU A 525 -9.44 -21.52 7.11
N PHE A 526 -9.40 -20.29 7.61
CA PHE A 526 -10.20 -19.18 7.09
C PHE A 526 -9.28 -18.04 6.65
N PRO A 527 -9.64 -17.28 5.60
CA PRO A 527 -8.99 -16.01 5.31
C PRO A 527 -9.18 -15.04 6.48
N GLY A 528 -8.28 -14.06 6.58
CA GLY A 528 -8.19 -13.18 7.74
C GLY A 528 -7.27 -12.00 7.48
N ASP A 529 -6.89 -11.32 8.55
CA ASP A 529 -5.99 -10.17 8.48
C ASP A 529 -4.59 -10.54 7.98
N ILE A 530 -3.86 -9.59 7.39
CA ILE A 530 -2.48 -9.80 6.93
C ILE A 530 -1.52 -10.18 8.07
N ALA A 531 -1.87 -9.86 9.32
CA ALA A 531 -1.13 -10.28 10.51
C ALA A 531 -0.95 -11.80 10.62
N GLN A 532 -1.82 -12.60 9.99
CA GLN A 532 -1.63 -14.06 9.93
C GLN A 532 -0.44 -14.48 9.05
N PHE A 533 -0.04 -13.64 8.09
CA PHE A 533 1.15 -13.82 7.25
C PHE A 533 2.38 -13.16 7.85
N ALA A 534 2.21 -12.45 8.96
CA ALA A 534 3.34 -12.05 9.77
C ALA A 534 3.90 -13.29 10.49
N THR A 535 4.40 -14.26 9.72
CA THR A 535 5.74 -14.77 10.05
C THR A 535 6.61 -13.53 10.08
N THR A 536 7.30 -13.31 11.19
CA THR A 536 8.08 -12.11 11.50
C THR A 536 9.35 -12.08 10.65
N ASP A 537 9.16 -12.05 9.33
CA ASP A 537 10.13 -12.04 8.24
C ASP A 537 9.89 -10.78 7.40
N SER A 538 10.12 -9.64 8.05
CA SER A 538 10.33 -8.36 7.37
C SER A 538 11.57 -8.48 6.45
N PRO A 539 11.73 -7.67 5.39
CA PRO A 539 13.03 -7.45 4.71
C PRO A 539 14.24 -7.39 5.64
N GLU A 540 14.00 -6.86 6.82
CA GLU A 540 15.01 -6.57 7.82
C GLU A 540 15.20 -7.74 8.76
N SER A 541 14.32 -8.74 8.75
CA SER A 541 14.45 -9.91 9.59
C SER A 541 15.85 -10.51 9.39
N PRO A 542 16.57 -10.73 10.50
CA PRO A 542 17.81 -11.46 10.47
C PRO A 542 17.64 -12.78 9.71
N GLY A 543 18.72 -13.26 9.10
CA GLY A 543 18.75 -14.41 8.22
C GLY A 543 18.04 -15.64 8.80
N PRO A 544 17.61 -16.57 7.93
CA PRO A 544 16.77 -17.73 8.28
C PRO A 544 17.45 -18.77 9.18
N TRP A 545 18.52 -18.41 9.88
CA TRP A 545 19.43 -19.31 10.59
C TRP A 545 18.95 -19.72 11.98
N THR A 546 17.69 -19.45 12.31
CA THR A 546 17.03 -20.04 13.48
C THR A 546 16.59 -21.46 13.18
N VAL A 547 17.29 -22.43 13.77
CA VAL A 547 16.77 -23.79 13.95
C VAL A 547 15.50 -23.67 14.80
N SER A 548 14.35 -24.02 14.24
CA SER A 548 13.12 -24.15 15.01
C SER A 548 13.30 -25.34 15.95
N ALA A 549 13.67 -25.08 17.20
CA ALA A 549 13.59 -26.09 18.25
C ALA A 549 12.11 -26.45 18.40
N THR A 550 11.72 -27.61 17.86
CA THR A 550 10.48 -28.27 18.24
C THR A 550 10.44 -28.34 19.76
N ALA A 551 9.53 -27.57 20.36
CA ALA A 551 9.20 -27.72 21.77
C ALA A 551 8.57 -29.11 21.95
N THR A 552 9.41 -30.08 22.30
CA THR A 552 8.98 -31.39 22.76
C THR A 552 8.18 -31.16 24.04
N ALA A 553 6.86 -31.36 23.97
CA ALA A 553 6.02 -31.35 25.15
C ALA A 553 6.49 -32.44 26.12
N PRO A 554 6.64 -32.17 27.43
CA PRO A 554 6.97 -33.21 28.39
C PRO A 554 5.77 -34.16 28.51
N SER A 555 6.08 -35.45 28.43
CA SER A 555 5.16 -36.55 28.71
C SER A 555 4.65 -36.49 30.15
N THR A 556 3.33 -36.44 30.34
CA THR A 556 2.68 -36.83 31.59
C THR A 556 1.54 -37.80 31.31
N SER A 557 1.70 -39.02 31.84
CA SER A 557 0.71 -40.10 31.88
C SER A 557 -0.44 -39.77 32.85
N PRO A 558 -1.58 -40.48 32.76
CA PRO A 558 -2.90 -39.90 32.96
C PRO A 558 -3.41 -40.03 34.40
N ASN A 559 -4.14 -39.04 34.87
CA ASN A 559 -5.18 -39.27 35.86
C ASN A 559 -6.38 -38.34 35.68
N SER A 560 -7.54 -38.93 35.95
CA SER A 560 -8.90 -38.55 35.60
C SER A 560 -9.39 -37.23 36.21
N SER A 561 -10.08 -36.42 35.39
CA SER A 561 -11.44 -35.95 35.68
C SER A 561 -11.96 -35.06 34.55
N SER A 562 -13.22 -35.30 34.21
CA SER A 562 -13.96 -34.79 33.07
C SER A 562 -14.39 -33.32 33.23
N THR A 563 -14.04 -32.44 32.28
CA THR A 563 -14.85 -31.26 31.95
C THR A 563 -14.59 -30.82 30.49
N SER A 564 -15.65 -30.61 29.70
CA SER A 564 -15.60 -30.43 28.24
C SER A 564 -14.92 -29.13 27.75
N PRO A 565 -14.32 -29.09 26.53
CA PRO A 565 -13.47 -27.98 26.07
C PRO A 565 -14.21 -26.81 25.39
N SER A 566 -15.54 -26.75 25.42
CA SER A 566 -16.32 -25.82 24.59
C SER A 566 -16.38 -24.37 25.09
N THR A 567 -15.85 -24.08 26.28
CA THR A 567 -16.11 -22.80 26.97
C THR A 567 -14.96 -21.79 26.85
N THR A 568 -13.76 -22.22 26.48
CA THR A 568 -12.57 -21.36 26.39
C THR A 568 -12.51 -20.59 25.07
N TRP A 569 -12.97 -21.19 23.96
CA TRP A 569 -12.98 -20.57 22.62
C TRP A 569 -14.00 -19.43 22.48
N ALA A 570 -15.15 -19.53 23.15
CA ALA A 570 -16.20 -18.52 23.14
C ALA A 570 -15.78 -17.22 23.85
N ARG A 571 -14.89 -17.30 24.86
CA ARG A 571 -14.39 -16.12 25.58
C ARG A 571 -13.36 -15.33 24.76
N THR A 572 -12.53 -16.00 23.96
CA THR A 572 -11.52 -15.35 23.11
C THR A 572 -12.14 -14.60 21.94
N CYS A 573 -13.21 -15.14 21.33
CA CYS A 573 -13.94 -14.46 20.26
C CYS A 573 -14.70 -13.21 20.75
N THR A 574 -15.21 -13.24 22.00
CA THR A 574 -15.93 -12.10 22.59
C THR A 574 -14.99 -10.96 22.99
N ALA A 575 -13.73 -11.25 23.31
CA ALA A 575 -12.71 -10.25 23.60
C ALA A 575 -12.20 -9.55 22.33
N ALA A 576 -11.99 -10.29 21.23
CA ALA A 576 -11.58 -9.72 19.94
C ALA A 576 -12.67 -8.79 19.34
N ALA A 577 -13.96 -9.15 19.49
CA ALA A 577 -15.06 -8.31 19.02
C ALA A 577 -15.23 -7.00 19.83
N ARG A 578 -14.74 -6.93 21.07
CA ARG A 578 -14.79 -5.71 21.90
C ARG A 578 -13.65 -4.74 21.64
N ALA A 579 -12.52 -5.19 21.10
CA ALA A 579 -11.37 -4.33 20.82
C ALA A 579 -11.49 -3.57 19.48
N SER A 580 -12.40 -3.98 18.60
CA SER A 580 -12.63 -3.36 17.27
C SER A 580 -13.91 -2.51 17.18
N ALA A 581 -14.63 -2.34 18.28
CA ALA A 581 -15.90 -1.61 18.31
C ALA A 581 -15.72 -0.20 18.89
N TRP A 582 -15.97 0.83 18.09
CA TRP A 582 -16.42 2.13 18.60
C TRP A 582 -17.82 1.95 19.23
N PRO A 583 -18.18 2.71 20.28
CA PRO A 583 -19.23 2.31 21.21
C PRO A 583 -20.63 2.48 20.60
N TRP A 584 -21.29 1.35 20.33
CA TRP A 584 -22.73 1.31 20.09
C TRP A 584 -23.46 1.39 21.44
N THR A 585 -24.01 2.56 21.76
CA THR A 585 -25.00 2.72 22.82
C THR A 585 -26.29 1.99 22.45
N ARG A 586 -26.85 1.24 23.40
CA ARG A 586 -28.09 0.48 23.28
C ARG A 586 -29.24 1.41 22.87
N TRP A 587 -29.90 1.11 21.76
CA TRP A 587 -31.20 1.70 21.42
C TRP A 587 -32.29 1.10 22.33
N PRO A 588 -33.17 1.91 22.95
CA PRO A 588 -34.42 1.42 23.51
C PRO A 588 -35.41 1.10 22.37
N PRO A 589 -36.33 0.12 22.55
CA PRO A 589 -37.31 -0.21 21.51
C PRO A 589 -38.28 0.95 21.27
N PRO A 590 -38.83 1.10 20.04
CA PRO A 590 -39.78 2.17 19.72
C PRO A 590 -41.12 1.94 20.45
N PRO A 591 -41.83 3.01 20.87
CA PRO A 591 -43.12 2.87 21.53
C PRO A 591 -44.20 2.44 20.54
N VAL A 592 -44.89 1.36 20.89
CA VAL A 592 -46.11 0.88 20.21
C VAL A 592 -47.20 1.92 20.35
N ARG A 593 -47.61 2.56 19.23
CA ARG A 593 -48.83 3.38 19.19
C ARG A 593 -50.06 2.47 19.24
N THR A 594 -50.65 2.30 20.42
CA THR A 594 -51.98 1.72 20.57
C THR A 594 -53.05 2.79 20.27
N ARG A 595 -53.83 2.57 19.20
CA ARG A 595 -55.08 3.30 18.96
C ARG A 595 -56.10 2.85 20.02
N SER A 596 -56.41 3.74 20.96
CA SER A 596 -57.52 3.59 21.90
C SER A 596 -58.66 4.52 21.50
N THR A 597 -59.75 3.91 21.03
CA THR A 597 -61.05 4.56 20.79
C THR A 597 -61.95 4.41 22.02
N ARG A 598 -62.64 5.53 22.37
CA ARG A 598 -63.85 5.64 23.24
C ARG A 598 -63.57 5.48 24.76
N ARG A 599 -64.12 6.25 25.69
CA ARG A 599 -65.38 7.03 25.79
C ARG A 599 -65.22 8.08 26.90
N ARG A 600 -65.89 9.23 26.74
CA ARG A 600 -66.14 10.22 27.80
C ARG A 600 -67.05 9.62 28.89
N CYS A 601 -66.77 9.94 30.16
CA CYS A 601 -67.75 10.10 31.23
C CYS A 601 -67.22 11.09 32.27
N ALA A 602 -68.14 11.80 32.90
CA ALA A 602 -68.06 13.12 33.49
C ALA A 602 -67.44 13.21 34.91
N ALA A 603 -67.12 14.45 35.29
CA ALA A 603 -66.80 14.93 36.65
C ALA A 603 -67.96 14.66 37.65
N PRO A 604 -67.77 14.80 38.99
CA PRO A 604 -67.43 16.05 39.71
C PRO A 604 -66.33 15.81 40.78
N SER A 605 -65.72 16.79 41.45
CA SER A 605 -66.07 18.16 41.86
C SER A 605 -64.79 18.95 42.12
#